data_AF-A0A917P2I7-F1
#
_entry.id   AF-A0A917P2I7-F1
#
_cell.length_a   1.000
_cell.length_b   1.000
_cell.length_c   1.000
_cell.angle_alpha   90.00
_cell.angle_beta   90.00
_cell.angle_gamma   90.00
#
_symmetry.space_group_name_H-M   'P 1'
#
loop_
_entity.id
_entity.type
_entity.pdbx_description
1 polymer ?
#
loop_
_entity_poly.entity_id
_entity_poly.type
_entity_poly.pdbx_seq_one_letter_code
_entity_poly.pdbx_strand_id
1 'polypeptide(L)' 'MTNATAPRKPSVKMTIRVYRVDRYGLISEDRGTVACTDHGRQALPQVNAYPRCESPRCTPGKAAAR' A
#
# COMPACT_ATOMS: atom_id res chain seq x y z
N MET A 1 2.05 28.63 -18.35
CA MET A 1 1.85 27.69 -19.46
C MET A 1 2.34 26.32 -19.02
N THR A 2 1.43 25.39 -18.75
CA THR A 2 1.78 24.03 -18.28
C THR A 2 2.00 23.15 -19.50
N ASN A 3 3.22 22.61 -19.65
CA ASN A 3 3.67 21.83 -20.79
C ASN A 3 2.85 20.53 -20.91
N ALA A 4 2.10 20.36 -22.00
CA ALA A 4 1.11 19.29 -22.21
C ALA A 4 1.71 17.93 -22.66
N THR A 5 3.04 17.78 -22.64
CA THR A 5 3.76 16.64 -23.23
C THR A 5 4.34 15.67 -22.19
N ALA A 6 3.80 15.63 -20.96
CA ALA A 6 4.16 14.56 -20.03
C ALA A 6 3.47 13.27 -20.51
N PRO A 7 4.21 12.18 -20.84
CA PRO A 7 3.59 10.91 -21.16
C PRO A 7 2.75 10.45 -19.97
N ARG A 8 1.46 10.18 -20.19
CA ARG A 8 0.60 9.57 -19.18
C ARG A 8 1.20 8.22 -18.81
N LYS A 9 1.59 8.06 -17.54
CA LYS A 9 1.98 6.74 -17.01
C LYS A 9 0.82 5.77 -17.28
N PRO A 10 1.08 4.56 -17.80
CA PRO A 10 0.03 3.55 -17.92
C PRO A 10 -0.58 3.32 -16.54
N SER A 11 -1.90 3.43 -16.43
CA SER A 11 -2.62 2.99 -15.25
C SER A 11 -2.44 1.48 -15.12
N VAL A 12 -1.73 1.03 -14.08
CA VAL A 12 -1.49 -0.39 -13.87
C VAL A 12 -2.66 -0.90 -13.04
N LYS A 13 -3.62 -1.53 -13.72
CA LYS A 13 -4.73 -2.22 -13.04
C LYS A 13 -4.20 -3.53 -12.48
N MET A 14 -4.18 -3.66 -11.15
CA MET A 14 -3.82 -4.90 -10.47
C MET A 14 -5.06 -5.48 -9.79
N THR A 15 -5.19 -6.81 -9.79
CA THR A 15 -6.23 -7.52 -9.05
C THR A 15 -5.58 -8.62 -8.21
N ILE A 16 -6.08 -8.81 -6.99
CA ILE A 16 -5.62 -9.84 -6.06
C ILE A 16 -6.80 -10.79 -5.82
N ARG A 17 -6.62 -12.08 -6.07
CA ARG A 17 -7.59 -13.11 -5.69
C ARG A 17 -7.21 -13.69 -4.33
N VAL A 18 -8.17 -13.78 -3.42
CA VAL A 18 -7.94 -14.21 -2.04
C VAL A 18 -8.59 -15.58 -1.84
N TYR A 19 -7.80 -16.56 -1.41
CA TYR A 19 -8.28 -17.91 -1.16
C TYR A 19 -7.93 -18.36 0.26
N ARG A 20 -8.71 -19.30 0.78
CA ARG A 20 -8.29 -20.17 1.87
C ARG A 20 -7.71 -21.44 1.26
N VAL A 21 -6.56 -21.87 1.74
CA VAL A 21 -5.93 -23.15 1.36
C VAL A 21 -5.88 -24.10 2.54
N ASP A 22 -5.94 -25.40 2.25
CA ASP A 22 -5.75 -26.46 3.25
C ASP A 22 -4.26 -26.76 3.49
N ARG A 23 -3.98 -27.76 4.35
CA ARG A 23 -2.62 -28.19 4.68
C ARG A 23 -1.83 -28.78 3.50
N TYR A 24 -2.51 -29.11 2.40
CA TYR A 24 -1.93 -29.66 1.18
C TYR A 24 -1.82 -28.61 0.06
N GLY A 25 -2.20 -27.36 0.35
CA GLY A 25 -2.15 -26.26 -0.62
C GLY A 25 -3.33 -26.24 -1.59
N LEU A 26 -4.37 -27.04 -1.36
CA LEU A 26 -5.58 -27.02 -2.18
C LEU A 26 -6.51 -25.89 -1.73
N ILE A 27 -7.13 -25.21 -2.70
CA ILE A 27 -8.11 -24.16 -2.42
C ILE A 27 -9.34 -24.79 -1.77
N SER A 28 -9.60 -24.42 -0.52
CA SER A 28 -10.76 -24.86 0.25
C SER A 28 -11.91 -23.84 0.24
N GLU A 29 -11.62 -22.58 -0.07
CA GLU A 29 -12.60 -21.50 -0.10
C GLU A 29 -12.10 -20.35 -1.00
N ASP A 30 -12.97 -19.82 -1.88
CA ASP A 30 -12.73 -18.55 -2.56
C ASP A 30 -13.31 -17.41 -1.72
N ARG A 31 -12.45 -16.46 -1.33
CA ARG A 31 -12.82 -15.30 -0.52
C ARG A 31 -13.02 -14.03 -1.36
N GLY A 32 -12.90 -14.15 -2.68
CA GLY A 32 -13.20 -13.08 -3.62
C GLY A 32 -11.97 -12.38 -4.19
N THR A 33 -12.24 -11.25 -4.85
CA THR A 33 -11.24 -10.49 -5.61
C THR A 33 -11.16 -9.05 -5.12
N VAL A 34 -9.95 -8.60 -4.84
CA VAL A 34 -9.63 -7.22 -4.48
C VAL A 34 -9.07 -6.51 -5.71
N ALA A 35 -9.74 -5.43 -6.14
CA ALA A 35 -9.23 -4.58 -7.21
C ALA A 35 -8.30 -3.52 -6.62
N CYS A 36 -7.04 -3.52 -7.05
CA CYS A 36 -6.10 -2.45 -6.79
C CYS A 36 -6.25 -1.41 -7.90
N THR A 37 -7.13 -0.44 -7.69
CA THR A 37 -7.22 0.74 -8.55
C THR A 37 -6.01 1.64 -8.33
N ASP A 38 -5.53 2.32 -9.37
CA ASP A 38 -4.43 3.28 -9.24
C ASP A 38 -4.72 4.24 -8.07
N HIS A 39 -3.81 4.26 -7.09
CA HIS A 39 -3.84 5.14 -5.92
C HIS A 39 -3.63 6.61 -6.32
N GLY A 40 -4.53 7.14 -7.14
CA GLY A 40 -4.44 8.49 -7.67
C GLY A 40 -4.98 9.57 -6.72
N ARG A 41 -5.66 9.22 -5.61
CA ARG A 41 -6.30 10.26 -4.75
C ARG A 41 -6.67 9.88 -3.33
N GLN A 42 -6.69 8.61 -2.94
CA GLN A 42 -6.99 8.29 -1.55
C GLN A 42 -5.71 8.41 -0.74
N ALA A 43 -5.57 9.51 -0.01
CA ALA A 43 -4.55 9.62 1.03
C ALA A 43 -4.73 8.42 1.95
N LEU A 44 -3.70 7.56 2.03
CA LEU A 44 -3.66 6.56 3.08
C LEU A 44 -3.84 7.30 4.40
N PRO A 45 -4.65 6.78 5.34
CA PRO A 45 -4.71 7.37 6.66
C PRO A 45 -3.27 7.52 7.15
N GLN A 46 -2.90 8.75 7.52
CA GLN A 46 -1.60 8.99 8.15
C GLN A 46 -1.64 8.35 9.52
N VAL A 47 -1.39 7.03 9.55
CA VAL A 47 -1.25 6.28 10.79
C VAL A 47 0.12 6.65 11.36
N ASN A 48 0.16 7.80 12.02
CA ASN A 48 1.23 8.15 12.95
C ASN A 48 1.06 7.37 14.27
N ALA A 49 0.36 6.22 14.24
CA ALA A 49 0.08 5.37 15.39
C ALA A 49 1.22 4.38 15.67
N TYR A 50 2.41 4.62 15.15
CA TYR A 50 3.59 3.96 15.67
C TYR A 50 3.82 4.51 17.09
N PRO A 51 3.87 3.66 18.13
CA PRO A 51 4.22 4.14 19.46
C PRO A 51 5.56 4.86 19.36
N ARG A 52 5.70 5.95 20.11
CA ARG A 52 7.00 6.62 20.22
C ARG A 52 7.98 5.57 20.68
N CYS A 53 9.14 5.51 20.03
CA CYS A 53 10.18 4.59 20.45
C CYS A 53 10.64 4.96 21.88
N GLU A 54 10.43 4.06 22.83
CA GLU A 54 10.78 4.26 24.25
C GLU A 54 12.18 3.73 24.60
N SER A 55 12.93 3.22 23.62
CA SER A 55 14.26 2.67 23.88
C SER A 55 15.25 3.79 24.26
N PRO A 56 16.21 3.54 25.17
CA PRO A 56 17.22 4.53 25.56
C PRO A 56 18.10 5.05 24.41
N ARG A 57 18.09 4.35 23.27
CA ARG A 57 18.88 4.67 22.08
C ARG A 57 18.09 5.40 21.00
N CYS A 58 16.81 5.69 21.22
CA CYS A 58 16.01 6.40 20.25
C CYS A 58 16.23 7.90 20.35
N THR A 59 16.85 8.47 19.31
CA THR A 59 16.97 9.92 19.13
C THR A 59 15.75 10.42 18.34
N PRO A 60 14.79 11.13 18.96
CA PRO A 60 13.67 11.71 18.23
C PRO A 60 14.16 12.96 17.48
N GLY A 61 14.50 12.81 16.19
CA GLY A 61 14.85 13.99 15.40
C GLY A 61 15.77 13.73 14.22
N LYS A 62 15.27 13.02 13.21
CA LYS A 62 15.35 13.46 11.81
C LYS A 62 14.11 12.92 11.12
N ALA A 63 13.07 13.76 11.02
CA ALA A 63 12.09 13.56 9.96
C ALA A 63 12.91 13.47 8.66
N ALA A 64 12.84 12.34 7.96
CA ALA A 64 13.40 12.25 6.63
C ALA A 64 12.72 13.35 5.81
N ALA A 65 13.48 14.37 5.43
CA ALA A 65 13.01 15.41 4.53
C ALA A 65 12.51 14.72 3.26
N ARG A 66 11.32 15.12 2.83
CA ARG A 66 10.70 14.69 1.57
C ARG A 66 11.55 15.09 0.36
#